data_AF-A0A9P7RV16-F1
#
_entry.id   AF-A0A9P7RV16-F1
#
_cell.length_a   1.000
_cell.length_b   1.000
_cell.length_c   1.000
_cell.angle_alpha   90.00
_cell.angle_beta   90.00
_cell.angle_gamma   90.00
#
_symmetry.space_group_name_H-M   'P 1'
#
loop_
_entity.id
_entity.type
_entity.pdbx_description
1 polymer ?
#
loop_
_entity_poly.entity_id
_entity_poly.type
_entity_poly.pdbx_seq_one_letter_code
_entity_poly.pdbx_strand_id
1 'polypeptide(L)'
;MMEDEIGIPVQWTPLCEEYFQASKGLLERKYCQMLEKLEKLVMQRLFELTKLNMSGVGYKQQEKISKAIRKTLDGYNELALLMTPPQQTPTPNQTLEMVTVADFDLLKDTQNCC
;
A
#
# COMPACT_ATOMS: atom_id res chain seq x y z
N MET A 1 14.15 -27.40 31.70
CA MET A 1 13.99 -26.33 30.70
C MET A 1 12.73 -26.70 29.93
N MET A 2 11.66 -25.91 30.04
CA MET A 2 10.28 -26.33 29.69
C MET A 2 10.02 -26.57 28.19
N GLU A 3 11.01 -26.36 27.33
CA GLU A 3 10.84 -26.39 25.88
C GLU A 3 10.90 -27.81 25.28
N ASP A 4 11.51 -28.78 25.97
CA ASP A 4 11.56 -30.19 25.53
C ASP A 4 10.25 -30.97 25.80
N GLU A 5 9.44 -30.55 26.78
CA GLU A 5 8.23 -31.28 27.21
C GLU A 5 7.01 -31.02 26.31
N ILE A 6 7.03 -29.98 25.47
CA ILE A 6 5.84 -29.53 24.72
C ILE A 6 5.82 -30.07 23.28
N GLY A 7 6.83 -30.81 22.83
CA GLY A 7 6.80 -31.48 21.52
C GLY A 7 6.51 -30.52 20.36
N ILE A 8 6.95 -29.26 20.47
CA ILE A 8 6.78 -28.28 19.41
C ILE A 8 7.73 -28.70 18.28
N PRO A 9 7.22 -29.06 17.10
CA PRO A 9 8.08 -29.45 16.00
C PRO A 9 8.91 -28.24 15.57
N VAL A 10 10.14 -28.54 15.11
CA VAL A 10 11.10 -27.70 14.38
C VAL A 10 10.77 -26.21 14.34
N GLN A 11 11.62 -25.40 14.99
CA GLN A 11 11.59 -23.94 14.87
C GLN A 11 11.57 -23.55 13.39
N TRP A 12 10.62 -22.69 13.02
CA TRP A 12 10.45 -22.22 11.65
C TRP A 12 11.67 -21.39 11.26
N THR A 13 12.56 -21.98 10.48
CA THR A 13 13.75 -21.30 9.97
C THR A 13 13.49 -20.76 8.57
N PRO A 14 14.22 -19.73 8.11
CA PRO A 14 14.10 -19.21 6.74
C PRO A 14 14.36 -20.21 5.61
N LEU A 15 14.87 -21.40 5.94
CA LEU A 15 15.10 -22.52 5.02
C LEU A 15 13.89 -23.46 4.90
N CYS A 16 12.91 -23.34 5.79
CA CYS A 16 11.67 -24.12 5.73
C CYS A 16 10.75 -23.53 4.65
N GLU A 17 10.21 -24.40 3.80
CA GLU A 17 9.28 -24.01 2.74
C GLU A 17 8.04 -23.30 3.32
N GLU A 18 7.55 -23.78 4.46
CA GLU A 18 6.40 -23.20 5.13
C GLU A 18 6.67 -21.76 5.59
N TYR A 19 7.89 -21.48 6.09
CA TYR A 19 8.30 -20.11 6.46
C TYR A 19 8.37 -19.21 5.24
N PHE A 20 8.89 -19.71 4.11
CA PHE A 20 8.95 -18.97 2.86
C PHE A 20 7.54 -18.64 2.34
N GLN A 21 6.64 -19.61 2.31
CA GLN A 21 5.25 -19.40 1.88
C GLN A 21 4.50 -18.44 2.80
N ALA A 22 4.68 -18.56 4.12
CA ALA A 22 4.08 -17.64 5.08
C ALA A 22 4.62 -16.20 4.91
N SER A 23 5.93 -16.06 4.65
CA SER A 23 6.57 -14.77 4.39
C SER A 23 6.06 -14.13 3.10
N LYS A 24 5.88 -14.94 2.04
CA LYS A 24 5.28 -14.50 0.77
C LYS A 24 3.85 -14.00 0.97
N GLY A 25 3.01 -14.78 1.66
CA GLY A 25 1.64 -14.37 1.95
C GLY A 25 1.54 -13.12 2.84
N LEU A 26 2.49 -12.93 3.77
CA LEU A 26 2.57 -11.69 4.56
C LEU A 26 2.94 -10.48 3.69
N LEU A 27 3.88 -10.65 2.75
CA LEU A 27 4.27 -9.61 1.80
C LEU A 27 3.09 -9.20 0.92
N GLU A 28 2.39 -10.17 0.33
CA GLU A 28 1.20 -9.96 -0.50
C GLU A 28 0.11 -9.19 0.27
N ARG A 29 -0.17 -9.57 1.52
CA ARG A 29 -1.13 -8.85 2.38
C ARG A 29 -0.71 -7.41 2.65
N LYS A 30 0.56 -7.17 2.95
CA LYS A 30 1.09 -5.81 3.17
C LYS A 30 0.98 -4.96 1.91
N TYR A 31 1.28 -5.56 0.76
CA TYR A 31 1.14 -4.90 -0.55
C TYR A 31 -0.32 -4.48 -0.78
N CYS A 32 -1.28 -5.39 -0.60
CA CYS A 32 -2.70 -5.10 -0.72
C CYS A 32 -3.19 -4.03 0.28
N GLN A 33 -2.71 -4.06 1.52
CA GLN A 33 -3.04 -3.02 2.51
C GLN A 33 -2.55 -1.62 2.09
N MET A 34 -1.37 -1.52 1.47
CA MET A 34 -0.87 -0.25 0.95
C MET A 34 -1.70 0.23 -0.24
N LEU A 35 -2.10 -0.69 -1.13
CA LEU A 35 -2.99 -0.39 -2.25
C LEU A 35 -4.34 0.16 -1.79
N GLU A 36 -5.04 -0.51 -0.88
CA GLU A 36 -6.32 -0.03 -0.33
C GLU A 36 -6.19 1.34 0.33
N LYS A 37 -5.09 1.56 1.05
CA LYS A 37 -4.84 2.83 1.72
C LYS A 37 -4.62 3.95 0.70
N LEU A 38 -3.91 3.67 -0.39
CA LEU A 38 -3.71 4.60 -1.47
C LEU A 38 -5.06 4.96 -2.13
N GLU A 39 -5.90 3.96 -2.40
CA GLU A 39 -7.25 4.16 -2.94
C GLU A 39 -8.09 5.09 -2.06
N LYS A 40 -8.15 4.82 -0.75
CA LYS A 40 -8.90 5.63 0.22
C LYS A 40 -8.42 7.08 0.23
N LEU A 41 -7.11 7.32 0.15
CA LEU A 41 -6.54 8.68 0.14
C LEU A 41 -6.82 9.41 -1.17
N VAL A 42 -6.78 8.72 -2.31
CA VAL A 42 -7.13 9.28 -3.63
C VAL A 42 -8.61 9.65 -3.65
N MET A 43 -9.49 8.76 -3.18
CA MET A 43 -10.92 9.05 -3.04
C MET A 43 -11.15 10.26 -2.13
N GLN A 44 -10.50 10.31 -0.95
CA GLN A 44 -10.62 11.45 -0.04
C GLN A 44 -10.19 12.77 -0.73
N ARG A 45 -9.09 12.76 -1.50
CA ARG A 45 -8.63 13.92 -2.25
C ARG A 45 -9.67 14.39 -3.27
N LEU A 46 -10.27 13.47 -4.02
CA LEU A 46 -11.31 13.78 -5.00
C LEU A 46 -12.55 14.39 -4.34
N PHE A 47 -13.02 13.80 -3.23
CA PHE A 47 -14.14 14.35 -2.46
C PHE A 47 -13.85 15.76 -1.94
N GLU A 48 -12.62 16.04 -1.50
CA GLU A 48 -12.23 17.37 -1.03
C GLU A 48 -12.16 18.40 -2.14
N LEU A 49 -11.65 18.03 -3.32
CA LEU A 49 -11.66 18.91 -4.49
C LEU A 49 -13.07 19.27 -4.91
N THR A 50 -14.00 18.31 -4.88
CA THR A 50 -15.42 18.56 -5.16
C THR A 50 -16.06 19.48 -4.10
N LYS A 51 -15.69 19.35 -2.82
CA LYS A 51 -16.18 20.22 -1.74
C LYS A 51 -15.58 21.63 -1.77
N LEU A 52 -14.33 21.79 -2.22
CA LEU A 52 -13.63 23.07 -2.24
C LEU A 52 -14.20 24.08 -3.22
N ASN A 53 -14.90 23.62 -4.27
CA ASN A 53 -15.72 24.49 -5.10
C ASN A 53 -16.84 25.21 -4.31
N MET A 54 -17.14 24.81 -3.06
CA MET A 54 -18.23 25.36 -2.26
C MET A 54 -17.81 26.21 -1.05
N SER A 55 -16.56 26.16 -0.56
CA SER A 55 -16.24 26.80 0.74
C SER A 55 -14.90 27.51 0.88
N GLY A 56 -13.95 27.40 -0.07
CA GLY A 56 -12.66 28.11 -0.02
C GLY A 56 -11.72 27.75 1.16
N VAL A 57 -12.15 26.92 2.10
CA VAL A 57 -11.41 26.55 3.32
C VAL A 57 -11.06 25.06 3.27
N GLY A 58 -9.89 24.72 2.71
CA GLY A 58 -9.44 23.32 2.65
C GLY A 58 -7.95 23.10 2.38
N TYR A 59 -7.15 24.16 2.22
CA TYR A 59 -5.74 24.05 1.80
C TYR A 59 -4.86 23.23 2.76
N LYS A 60 -5.07 23.37 4.08
CA LYS A 60 -4.34 22.59 5.10
C LYS A 60 -4.70 21.10 5.09
N GLN A 61 -5.94 20.76 4.73
CA GLN A 61 -6.40 19.37 4.65
C GLN A 61 -5.90 18.71 3.37
N GLN A 62 -5.94 19.47 2.26
CA GLN A 62 -5.33 19.12 1.00
C GLN A 62 -3.84 18.78 1.14
N GLU A 63 -3.06 19.63 1.81
CA GLU A 63 -1.62 19.40 2.01
C GLU A 63 -1.37 18.10 2.80
N LYS A 64 -2.15 17.85 3.86
CA LYS A 64 -2.04 16.63 4.66
C LYS A 64 -2.30 15.37 3.81
N ILE A 65 -3.29 15.40 2.94
CA ILE A 65 -3.63 14.25 2.08
C ILE A 65 -2.58 14.04 1.02
N SER A 66 -2.10 15.11 0.37
CA SER A 66 -1.00 14.98 -0.60
C SER A 66 0.25 14.39 0.05
N LYS A 67 0.57 14.77 1.29
CA LYS A 67 1.68 14.18 2.05
C LYS A 67 1.42 12.71 2.40
N ALA A 68 0.19 12.36 2.77
CA ALA A 68 -0.19 10.99 3.09
C ALA A 68 -0.16 10.07 1.85
N ILE A 69 -0.57 10.57 0.68
CA ILE A 69 -0.50 9.87 -0.61
C ILE A 69 0.96 9.55 -0.92
N ARG A 70 1.85 10.55 -0.90
CA ARG A 70 3.28 10.34 -1.16
C ARG A 70 3.89 9.27 -0.25
N LYS A 71 3.66 9.37 1.06
CA LYS A 71 4.17 8.39 2.03
C LYS A 71 3.64 6.98 1.77
N THR A 72 2.37 6.85 1.40
CA THR A 72 1.76 5.55 1.10
C THR A 72 2.30 4.99 -0.21
N LEU A 73 2.55 5.85 -1.20
CA LEU A 73 3.14 5.49 -2.49
C LEU A 73 4.58 4.98 -2.35
N ASP A 74 5.38 5.62 -1.48
CA ASP A 74 6.74 5.15 -1.20
C ASP A 74 6.72 3.73 -0.62
N GLY A 75 5.86 3.49 0.39
CA GLY A 75 5.71 2.15 0.98
C GLY A 75 5.12 1.13 0.01
N TYR A 76 4.24 1.54 -0.90
CA TYR A 76 3.78 0.70 -1.99
C TYR A 76 4.93 0.31 -2.92
N ASN A 77 5.75 1.28 -3.35
CA ASN A 77 6.88 1.06 -4.25
C ASN A 77 7.93 0.11 -3.63
N GLU A 78 8.22 0.26 -2.33
CA GLU A 78 9.10 -0.67 -1.60
C GLU A 78 8.57 -2.10 -1.64
N LEU A 79 7.27 -2.29 -1.39
CA LEU A 79 6.66 -3.63 -1.41
C LEU A 79 6.53 -4.20 -2.82
N ALA A 80 6.22 -3.36 -3.82
CA ALA A 80 6.12 -3.72 -5.22
C ALA A 80 7.44 -4.29 -5.78
N LEU A 81 8.58 -3.76 -5.33
CA LEU A 81 9.90 -4.27 -5.71
C LEU A 81 10.22 -5.64 -5.08
N LEU A 82 9.64 -5.94 -3.92
CA LEU A 82 9.83 -7.22 -3.23
C LEU A 82 8.91 -8.32 -3.77
N MET A 83 7.86 -7.96 -4.52
CA MET A 83 6.94 -8.91 -5.15
C MET A 83 7.66 -9.72 -6.24
N THR A 84 7.19 -10.95 -6.45
CA THR A 84 7.68 -11.83 -7.54
C THR A 84 6.50 -12.24 -8.42
N PRO A 85 6.38 -11.71 -9.66
CA PRO A 85 7.28 -10.75 -10.31
C PRO A 85 7.20 -9.34 -9.71
N PRO A 86 8.24 -8.50 -9.86
CA PRO A 86 8.21 -7.11 -9.44
C PRO A 86 7.06 -6.35 -10.11
N GLN A 87 6.28 -5.62 -9.32
CA GLN A 87 5.12 -4.86 -9.81
C GLN A 87 5.55 -3.46 -10.30
N GLN A 88 4.72 -2.83 -11.14
CA GLN A 88 5.01 -1.51 -11.68
C GLN A 88 5.06 -0.46 -10.56
N THR A 89 6.16 0.29 -10.49
CA THR A 89 6.33 1.39 -9.54
C THR A 89 6.10 2.72 -10.26
N PRO A 90 4.98 3.42 -10.00
CA PRO A 90 4.83 4.77 -10.50
C PRO A 90 5.89 5.68 -9.87
N THR A 91 6.60 6.43 -10.71
CA THR A 91 7.48 7.49 -10.21
C THR A 91 6.60 8.60 -9.62
N PRO A 92 6.89 9.11 -8.42
CA PRO A 92 6.21 10.29 -7.91
C PRO A 92 6.63 11.49 -8.76
N ASN A 93 5.92 11.76 -9.85
CA ASN A 93 6.04 13.06 -10.50
C ASN A 93 5.65 14.11 -9.45
N GLN A 94 6.50 15.13 -9.33
CA GLN A 94 6.43 16.14 -8.27
C GLN A 94 5.16 17.01 -8.30
N THR A 95 4.24 16.75 -9.21
CA THR A 95 3.18 17.70 -9.50
C THR A 95 1.91 17.38 -8.73
N LEU A 96 1.33 18.45 -8.20
CA LEU A 96 -0.04 18.61 -7.73
C LEU A 96 -1.14 18.13 -8.72
N GLU A 97 -0.76 17.50 -9.83
CA GLU A 97 -1.58 17.07 -10.96
C GLU A 97 -1.98 15.58 -10.91
N MET A 98 -1.46 14.77 -9.98
CA MET A 98 -2.02 13.44 -9.68
C MET A 98 -3.38 13.59 -8.97
N VAL A 99 -4.36 14.05 -9.73
CA VAL A 99 -5.72 14.36 -9.28
C VAL A 99 -6.74 13.57 -10.10
N THR A 100 -6.32 12.77 -11.07
CA THR A 100 -7.25 11.92 -11.80
C THR A 100 -7.09 10.46 -11.38
N VAL A 101 -8.22 9.76 -11.23
CA VAL A 101 -8.25 8.31 -11.02
C VAL A 101 -7.50 7.58 -12.15
N ALA A 102 -7.45 8.19 -13.34
CA ALA A 102 -6.72 7.69 -14.50
C ALA A 102 -5.19 7.67 -14.30
N ASP A 103 -4.63 8.53 -13.44
CA ASP A 103 -3.19 8.53 -13.14
C ASP A 103 -2.77 7.36 -12.23
N PHE A 104 -3.74 6.65 -11.66
CA PHE A 104 -3.51 5.50 -10.81
C PHE A 104 -4.09 4.23 -11.45
N ASP A 105 -3.61 3.88 -12.63
CA ASP A 105 -3.88 2.57 -13.25
C ASP A 105 -3.53 1.40 -12.31
N LEU A 106 -2.61 1.60 -11.36
CA LEU A 106 -2.28 0.64 -10.30
C LEU A 106 -3.47 0.32 -9.38
N LEU A 107 -4.45 1.23 -9.24
CA LEU A 107 -5.66 0.97 -8.44
C LEU A 107 -6.58 -0.06 -9.11
N LYS A 108 -6.31 -0.49 -10.35
CA LYS A 108 -6.99 -1.66 -10.92
C LYS A 108 -6.58 -2.95 -10.21
N ASP A 109 -5.38 -2.99 -9.63
CA ASP A 109 -4.85 -4.17 -8.96
C ASP A 109 -5.50 -4.44 -7.59
N THR A 110 -6.23 -3.48 -7.01
CA THR A 110 -7.00 -3.74 -5.77
C THR A 110 -8.08 -4.81 -5.96
N GLN A 111 -8.54 -5.07 -7.19
CA GLN A 111 -9.49 -6.16 -7.47
C GLN A 111 -8.86 -7.55 -7.41
N ASN A 112 -7.54 -7.66 -7.56
CA ASN A 112 -6.80 -8.92 -7.47
C ASN A 112 -6.35 -9.25 -6.04
N CYS A 113 -6.68 -8.39 -5.06
CA CYS A 113 -6.31 -8.53 -3.65
C CYS A 113 -7.35 -9.29 -2.81
N CYS A 114 -8.38 -9.87 -3.43
CA CYS A 114 -9.44 -10.67 -2.80
C CYS A 114 -9.30 -12.16 -3.15
#